data_AF-A0A7K4XX92-F1
#
_entry.id   AF-A0A7K4XX92-F1
#
_cell.length_a   1.000
_cell.length_b   1.000
_cell.length_c   1.000
_cell.angle_alpha   90.00
_cell.angle_beta   90.00
_cell.angle_gamma   90.00
#
_symmetry.space_group_name_H-M   'P 1'
#
loop_
_entity.id
_entity.type
_entity.pdbx_description
1 polymer ?
#
loop_
_entity_poly.entity_id
_entity_poly.type
_entity_poly.pdbx_seq_one_letter_code
_entity_poly.pdbx_strand_id
1 'polypeptide(L)'
;SESLSPQEHGLDFQRLLDASAYKEKFRQDMIRWGEEKRRSDPGFFCRAAVRGALQPVWVVSDTRRLSDVEWFRDAYRDAVRTVRVVASEETRRRRNWVFVTG
;
A
#
# COMPACT_ATOMS: atom_id res chain seq x y z
N SER A 1 5.42 22.60 6.07
CA SER A 1 5.54 22.55 4.60
C SER A 1 6.81 21.77 4.30
N GLU A 2 6.70 20.45 4.14
CA GLU A 2 7.72 19.58 3.54
C GLU A 2 7.10 18.19 3.41
N SER A 3 6.55 17.90 2.24
CA SER A 3 5.86 16.66 1.89
C SER A 3 6.83 15.74 1.16
N LEU A 4 7.30 14.68 1.82
CA LEU A 4 8.37 13.80 1.33
C LEU A 4 7.86 12.71 0.36
N SER A 5 7.92 12.91 -0.96
CA SER A 5 7.89 11.76 -1.89
C SER A 5 9.30 11.16 -2.07
N PRO A 6 9.42 9.84 -2.31
CA PRO A 6 10.70 9.19 -2.58
C PRO A 6 11.48 9.76 -3.78
N GLN A 7 10.77 10.29 -4.78
CA GLN A 7 11.41 10.94 -5.94
C GLN A 7 11.88 12.37 -5.64
N GLU A 8 11.21 13.08 -4.72
CA GLU A 8 11.51 14.49 -4.40
C GLU A 8 12.76 14.67 -3.51
N HIS A 9 13.27 13.60 -2.88
CA HIS A 9 14.41 13.68 -1.94
C HIS A 9 15.58 12.73 -2.22
N GLY A 10 15.66 12.13 -3.42
CA GLY A 10 16.77 11.25 -3.78
C GLY A 10 16.85 9.97 -2.92
N LEU A 11 15.70 9.50 -2.42
CA LEU A 11 15.65 8.25 -1.68
C LEU A 11 15.88 7.09 -2.64
N ASP A 12 16.80 6.21 -2.26
CA ASP A 12 17.12 5.02 -3.04
C ASP A 12 15.89 4.08 -3.05
N PHE A 13 15.17 4.12 -4.17
CA PHE A 13 13.96 3.33 -4.39
C PHE A 13 14.21 1.84 -4.18
N GLN A 14 15.40 1.33 -4.51
CA GLN A 14 15.76 -0.07 -4.28
C GLN A 14 15.87 -0.36 -2.77
N ARG A 15 16.44 0.56 -1.99
CA ARG A 15 16.58 0.39 -0.53
C ARG A 15 15.27 0.56 0.25
N LEU A 16 14.27 1.23 -0.32
CA LEU A 16 12.90 1.30 0.23
C LEU A 16 12.09 0.03 -0.04
N LEU A 17 12.41 -0.68 -1.12
CA LEU A 17 11.85 -2.00 -1.40
C LEU A 17 12.46 -3.05 -0.47
N ASP A 18 13.76 -2.96 -0.19
CA ASP A 18 14.46 -3.86 0.73
C ASP A 18 13.99 -3.75 2.18
N ALA A 19 13.77 -4.90 2.83
CA ALA A 19 13.37 -5.03 4.23
C ALA A 19 14.51 -4.73 5.22
N SER A 20 15.25 -3.64 4.99
CA SER A 20 16.39 -3.22 5.81
C SER A 20 15.97 -2.28 6.94
N ALA A 21 16.79 -2.18 7.99
CA ALA A 21 16.60 -1.23 9.09
C ALA A 21 16.46 0.24 8.63
N TYR A 22 16.99 0.54 7.45
CA TYR A 22 16.83 1.82 6.77
C TYR A 22 15.36 2.11 6.44
N LYS A 23 14.60 1.12 5.97
CA LYS A 23 13.17 1.25 5.67
C LYS A 23 12.35 1.53 6.93
N GLU A 24 12.66 0.87 8.05
CA GLU A 24 11.92 1.07 9.30
C GLU A 24 12.11 2.49 9.85
N LYS A 25 13.32 3.06 9.70
CA LYS A 25 13.61 4.44 10.12
C LYS A 25 12.71 5.47 9.44
N PHE A 26 12.38 5.27 8.16
CA PHE A 26 11.55 6.20 7.39
C PHE A 26 10.08 5.75 7.27
N ARG A 27 9.71 4.61 7.87
CA ARG A 27 8.37 4.03 7.69
C ARG A 27 7.26 4.95 8.17
N GLN A 28 7.44 5.58 9.33
CA GLN A 28 6.44 6.50 9.88
C GLN A 28 6.22 7.72 8.98
N ASP A 29 7.29 8.30 8.46
CA ASP A 29 7.21 9.47 7.56
C ASP A 29 6.58 9.09 6.21
N MET A 30 6.93 7.92 5.66
CA MET A 30 6.30 7.39 4.45
C MET A 30 4.80 7.12 4.64
N ILE A 31 4.41 6.62 5.82
CA ILE A 31 2.99 6.45 6.16
C ILE A 31 2.31 7.81 6.17
N ARG A 32 2.89 8.79 6.88
CA ARG A 32 2.32 10.14 7.01
C ARG A 32 2.12 10.81 5.65
N TRP A 33 3.17 10.86 4.83
CA TRP A 33 3.11 11.39 3.48
C TRP A 33 2.10 10.63 2.60
N GLY A 34 2.09 9.29 2.71
CA GLY A 34 1.14 8.47 2.00
C GLY A 34 -0.31 8.75 2.40
N GLU A 35 -0.58 9.05 3.67
CA GLU A 35 -1.90 9.46 4.13
C GLU A 35 -2.28 10.87 3.65
N GLU A 36 -1.32 11.78 3.59
CA GLU A 36 -1.54 13.12 3.04
C GLU A 36 -1.92 13.04 1.56
N LYS A 37 -1.15 12.29 0.74
CA LYS A 37 -1.46 12.10 -0.69
C LYS A 37 -2.82 11.46 -0.91
N ARG A 38 -3.18 10.45 -0.10
CA ARG A 38 -4.50 9.81 -0.22
C ARG A 38 -5.65 10.70 0.23
N ARG A 39 -5.44 11.55 1.24
CA ARG A 39 -6.44 12.55 1.65
C ARG A 39 -6.71 13.57 0.56
N SER A 40 -5.68 14.01 -0.17
CA SER A 40 -5.87 14.90 -1.32
C SER A 40 -6.43 14.18 -2.54
N ASP A 41 -6.04 12.92 -2.76
CA ASP A 41 -6.34 12.16 -3.96
C ASP A 41 -6.35 10.65 -3.66
N PRO A 42 -7.53 10.08 -3.39
CA PRO A 42 -7.67 8.66 -3.06
C PRO A 42 -7.12 7.71 -4.13
N GLY A 43 -7.09 8.14 -5.39
CA GLY A 43 -6.63 7.34 -6.53
C GLY A 43 -5.13 7.46 -6.82
N PHE A 44 -4.37 8.27 -6.07
CA PHE A 44 -2.96 8.56 -6.37
C PHE A 44 -2.11 7.29 -6.56
N PHE A 45 -2.15 6.39 -5.58
CA PHE A 45 -1.39 5.13 -5.63
C PHE A 45 -2.02 4.11 -6.57
N CYS A 46 -3.35 4.06 -6.68
CA CYS A 46 -4.03 3.11 -7.55
C CYS A 46 -3.71 3.37 -9.02
N ARG A 47 -3.71 4.64 -9.45
CA ARG A 47 -3.29 5.03 -10.81
C ARG A 47 -1.82 4.73 -11.08
N ALA A 48 -0.96 4.90 -10.07
CA ALA A 48 0.45 4.53 -10.20
C ALA A 48 0.61 3.00 -10.36
N ALA A 49 -0.17 2.20 -9.62
CA ALA A 49 -0.09 0.75 -9.64
C ALA A 49 -0.50 0.11 -10.98
N VAL A 50 -1.45 0.72 -11.69
CA VAL A 50 -1.95 0.21 -12.99
C VAL A 50 -1.20 0.80 -14.19
N ARG A 51 -0.35 1.80 -13.97
CA ARG A 51 0.35 2.50 -15.06
C ARG A 51 1.26 1.52 -15.81
N GLY A 52 0.98 1.32 -17.09
CA GLY A 52 1.79 0.46 -17.97
C GLY A 52 1.55 -1.04 -17.78
N ALA A 53 0.54 -1.44 -16.99
CA ALA A 53 0.13 -2.83 -16.91
C ALA A 53 -0.63 -3.22 -18.20
N LEU A 54 -0.17 -4.28 -18.86
CA LEU A 54 -0.71 -4.76 -20.15
C LEU A 54 -1.31 -6.17 -20.05
N GLN A 55 -1.06 -6.86 -18.94
CA GLN A 55 -1.50 -8.22 -18.70
C GLN A 55 -3.03 -8.26 -18.59
N PRO A 56 -3.68 -9.34 -19.02
CA PRO A 56 -5.14 -9.43 -19.00
C PRO A 56 -5.73 -9.61 -17.59
N VAL A 57 -4.91 -10.04 -16.62
CA VAL A 57 -5.33 -10.28 -15.23
C VAL A 57 -4.32 -9.63 -14.29
N TRP A 58 -4.81 -8.82 -13.34
CA TRP A 58 -4.01 -8.14 -12.33
C TRP A 58 -4.36 -8.60 -10.93
N VAL A 59 -3.35 -8.76 -10.09
CA VAL A 59 -3.51 -9.07 -8.67
C VAL A 59 -2.96 -7.91 -7.85
N VAL A 60 -3.85 -7.11 -7.27
CA VAL A 60 -3.47 -6.03 -6.35
C VAL A 60 -3.45 -6.58 -4.93
N SER A 61 -2.26 -6.94 -4.45
CA SER A 61 -2.10 -7.71 -3.21
C SER A 61 -2.18 -6.88 -1.93
N ASP A 62 -1.83 -5.60 -1.95
CA ASP A 62 -1.74 -4.73 -0.76
C ASP A 62 -2.74 -3.58 -0.81
N THR A 63 -4.03 -3.90 -0.81
CA THR A 63 -5.11 -2.92 -0.61
C THR A 63 -5.36 -2.76 0.90
N ARG A 64 -4.98 -1.60 1.44
CA ARG A 64 -5.04 -1.36 2.90
C ARG A 64 -6.26 -0.56 3.30
N ARG A 65 -6.88 0.16 2.37
CA ARG A 65 -7.98 1.09 2.66
C ARG A 65 -9.19 0.79 1.80
N LEU A 66 -10.36 1.13 2.35
CA LEU A 66 -11.62 1.01 1.62
C LEU A 66 -11.60 1.88 0.36
N SER A 67 -11.00 3.07 0.43
CA SER A 67 -10.85 3.98 -0.70
C SER A 67 -10.09 3.36 -1.88
N ASP A 68 -9.11 2.49 -1.62
CA ASP A 68 -8.39 1.79 -2.69
C ASP A 68 -9.36 0.86 -3.44
N VAL A 69 -10.15 0.08 -2.68
CA VAL A 69 -11.13 -0.85 -3.23
C VAL A 69 -12.25 -0.12 -4.00
N GLU A 70 -12.75 0.98 -3.44
CA GLU A 70 -13.77 1.82 -4.08
C GLU A 70 -13.26 2.39 -5.39
N TRP A 71 -12.02 2.89 -5.43
CA TRP A 71 -11.42 3.41 -6.65
C TRP A 71 -11.33 2.35 -7.75
N PHE A 72 -10.85 1.14 -7.43
CA PHE A 72 -10.79 0.07 -8.43
C PHE A 72 -12.19 -0.35 -8.91
N ARG A 73 -13.16 -0.46 -8.00
CA ARG A 73 -14.54 -0.80 -8.35
C ARG A 73 -15.16 0.24 -9.25
N ASP A 74 -14.91 1.53 -9.03
CA ASP A 74 -15.41 2.59 -9.89
C ASP A 74 -14.73 2.57 -11.27
N ALA A 75 -13.40 2.44 -11.32
CA ALA A 75 -12.63 2.48 -12.55
C ALA A 75 -12.81 1.25 -13.46
N TYR A 76 -12.94 0.05 -12.89
CA TYR A 76 -12.93 -1.22 -13.64
C TYR A 76 -14.21 -2.05 -13.48
N ARG A 77 -15.13 -1.62 -12.61
CA ARG A 77 -16.50 -2.13 -12.51
C ARG A 77 -16.54 -3.67 -12.39
N ASP A 78 -17.22 -4.32 -13.33
CA ASP A 78 -17.50 -5.75 -13.30
C ASP A 78 -16.25 -6.63 -13.48
N ALA A 79 -15.11 -6.04 -13.88
CA ALA A 79 -13.83 -6.75 -13.94
C ALA A 79 -13.19 -6.95 -12.55
N VAL A 80 -13.66 -6.24 -11.52
CA VAL A 80 -13.07 -6.30 -10.17
C VAL A 80 -13.66 -7.45 -9.36
N ARG A 81 -12.78 -8.21 -8.70
CA ARG A 81 -13.15 -9.18 -7.67
C ARG A 81 -12.35 -8.89 -6.40
N THR A 82 -13.04 -8.80 -5.27
CA THR A 82 -12.41 -8.52 -3.98
C THR A 82 -12.31 -9.77 -3.14
N VAL A 83 -11.10 -10.13 -2.70
CA VAL A 83 -10.83 -11.29 -1.86
C VAL A 83 -10.29 -10.81 -0.52
N ARG A 84 -10.98 -11.15 0.59
CA ARG A 84 -10.53 -10.86 1.95
C ARG A 84 -9.82 -12.08 2.53
N VAL A 85 -8.51 -11.98 2.73
CA VAL A 85 -7.74 -13.00 3.44
C VAL A 85 -7.87 -12.77 4.94
N VAL A 86 -8.29 -13.80 5.68
CA VAL A 86 -8.39 -13.80 7.14
C VAL A 86 -7.68 -15.04 7.68
N ALA A 87 -6.97 -14.88 8.80
CA ALA A 87 -6.35 -15.97 9.52
C ALA A 87 -6.84 -15.95 10.98
N SER A 88 -7.05 -17.14 11.55
CA SER A 88 -7.38 -17.25 12.98
C SER A 88 -6.26 -16.67 13.84
N GLU A 89 -6.59 -16.16 15.02
CA GLU A 89 -5.59 -15.65 15.95
C GLU A 89 -4.56 -16.72 16.32
N GLU A 90 -5.01 -17.97 16.52
CA GLU A 90 -4.13 -19.13 16.72
C GLU A 90 -3.11 -19.28 15.58
N THR A 91 -3.56 -19.24 14.32
CA THR A 91 -2.68 -19.34 13.15
C THR A 91 -1.65 -18.21 13.12
N ARG A 92 -2.05 -17.00 13.51
CA ARG A 92 -1.16 -15.83 13.60
C ARG A 92 -0.13 -15.99 14.70
N ARG A 93 -0.55 -16.40 15.91
CA ARG A 93 0.33 -16.66 17.06
C ARG A 93 1.35 -17.77 16.76
N ARG A 94 0.94 -18.84 16.04
CA ARG A 94 1.85 -19.89 15.55
C ARG A 94 2.95 -19.37 14.61
N ARG A 95 2.77 -18.19 14.00
CA ARG A 95 3.77 -17.48 13.20
C ARG A 95 4.47 -16.35 13.96
N ASN A 96 4.46 -16.40 15.29
CA ASN A 96 5.07 -15.40 16.18
C ASN A 96 4.46 -14.00 16.05
N TRP A 97 3.23 -13.88 15.54
CA TRP A 97 2.53 -12.60 15.59
C TRP A 97 2.09 -12.30 17.03
N VAL A 98 2.43 -11.10 17.50
CA VAL A 98 2.03 -10.55 18.80
C VAL A 98 1.24 -9.27 18.54
N PHE A 99 0.11 -9.10 19.22
CA PHE A 99 -0.62 -7.84 19.17
C PHE A 99 0.20 -6.73 19.86
N VAL A 100 0.35 -5.61 19.19
CA VAL A 100 0.95 -4.40 19.75
C VAL A 100 -0.09 -3.30 19.58
N THR A 101 -0.45 -2.62 20.67
CA THR A 101 -1.31 -1.45 20.58
C THR A 101 -0.54 -0.35 19.85
N GLY A 102 -1.19 0.29 18.88
CA GLY A 102 -0.64 1.38 18.09
C GLY A 102 -1.32 2.70 18.41
#